data_AF-A0A830B3G6-F1
#
_entry.id   AF-A0A830B3G6-F1
#
_cell.length_a   1.000
_cell.length_b   1.000
_cell.length_c   1.000
_cell.angle_alpha   90.00
_cell.angle_beta   90.00
_cell.angle_gamma   90.00
#
_symmetry.space_group_name_H-M   'P 1'
#
loop_
_entity.id
_entity.type
_entity.pdbx_description
1 polymer ?
#
loop_
_entity_poly.entity_id
_entity_poly.type
_entity_poly.pdbx_seq_one_letter_code
_entity_poly.pdbx_strand_id
1 'polypeptide(L)' 'MDMVLVTQYFDTMKEIGASSKSSAIFVPHGPGAVKDVASQIREGLLQAESVVRK' A
#
# COMPACT_ATOMS: atom_id res chain seq x y z
N MET A 1 -3.56 15.56 20.67
CA MET A 1 -4.04 14.33 20.01
C MET A 1 -3.15 13.94 18.83
N ASP A 2 -2.41 14.87 18.22
CA ASP A 2 -1.62 14.63 17.00
C ASP A 2 -0.46 13.64 17.17
N MET A 3 0.21 13.67 18.33
CA MET A 3 1.32 12.75 18.61
C MET A 3 0.86 11.28 18.66
N VAL A 4 -0.39 11.01 19.06
CA VAL A 4 -0.92 9.64 19.15
C VAL A 4 -1.12 9.04 17.76
N LEU A 5 -1.63 9.82 16.81
CA LEU A 5 -1.85 9.38 15.43
C LEU A 5 -0.53 9.12 14.71
N VAL A 6 0.49 9.94 14.99
CA VAL A 6 1.84 9.76 14.44
C VAL A 6 2.49 8.48 15.02
N THR A 7 2.41 8.26 16.33
CA THR A 7 2.95 7.05 16.94
C THR A 7 2.27 5.79 16.40
N GLN A 8 0.94 5.81 16.27
CA GLN A 8 0.18 4.70 15.71
C GLN A 8 0.60 4.36 14.27
N TYR A 9 0.84 5.39 13.45
CA TYR A 9 1.34 5.22 12.08
C TYR A 9 2.71 4.52 12.06
N PHE A 10 3.63 4.93 12.95
CA PHE A 10 4.94 4.29 13.06
C PHE A 10 4.87 2.87 13.62
N ASP A 11 3.99 2.61 14.59
CA ASP A 11 3.79 1.28 15.15
C ASP A 11 3.23 0.31 14.10
N THR A 12 2.24 0.74 13.31
CA THR A 12 1.72 -0.07 12.19
C THR A 12 2.77 -0.31 11.12
N MET A 13 3.58 0.69 10.75
CA MET A 13 4.69 0.50 9.81
C MET A 13 5.74 -0.48 10.34
N LYS A 14 6.08 -0.41 11.63
CA LYS A 14 7.00 -1.33 12.28
C LYS A 14 6.48 -2.77 12.24
N GLU A 15 5.19 -2.97 12.52
CA GLU A 15 4.56 -4.30 12.48
C GLU A 15 4.55 -4.89 11.06
N ILE A 16 4.25 -4.07 10.05
CA ILE A 16 4.32 -4.47 8.64
C ILE A 16 5.75 -4.87 8.24
N GLY A 17 6.76 -4.09 8.65
CA GLY A 17 8.17 -4.35 8.34
C GLY A 17 8.79 -5.52 9.10
N ALA A 18 8.26 -5.87 10.28
CA ALA A 18 8.74 -6.99 11.09
C ALA A 18 8.30 -8.36 10.54
N SER A 19 7.27 -8.40 9.69
CA SER A 19 6.82 -9.64 9.05
C SER A 19 7.72 -9.98 7.86
N SER A 20 8.61 -10.97 8.03
CA SER A 20 9.61 -11.39 7.02
C SER A 20 9.05 -11.92 5.69
N LYS A 21 7.72 -12.01 5.53
CA LYS A 21 7.04 -12.38 4.27
C LYS A 21 6.22 -11.23 3.66
N SER A 22 6.29 -10.03 4.24
CA SER A 22 5.57 -8.85 3.77
C SER A 22 6.46 -8.00 2.86
N SER A 23 5.96 -7.64 1.68
CA SER A 23 6.56 -6.61 0.81
C SER A 23 5.69 -5.37 0.89
N ALA A 24 6.25 -4.25 1.37
CA ALA A 24 5.54 -2.98 1.47
C ALA A 24 6.04 -2.00 0.41
N ILE A 25 5.11 -1.38 -0.33
CA ILE A 25 5.40 -0.35 -1.31
C ILE A 25 4.77 0.95 -0.82
N PHE A 26 5.60 1.95 -0.53
CA PHE A 26 5.13 3.28 -0.14
C PHE A 26 4.79 4.08 -1.40
N VAL A 27 3.53 4.51 -1.50
CA VAL A 27 3.07 5.32 -2.62
C VAL A 27 2.95 6.77 -2.17
N PRO A 28 3.73 7.71 -2.75
CA PRO A 28 3.55 9.14 -2.50
C PRO A 28 2.16 9.56 -3.00
N HIS A 29 1.26 9.96 -2.10
CA HIS A 29 -0.10 10.34 -2.46
C HIS A 29 -0.45 11.71 -1.90
N GLY A 30 -1.00 12.56 -2.78
CA GLY A 30 -1.79 13.73 -2.37
C GLY A 30 -3.27 13.38 -2.32
N PRO A 31 -4.13 14.22 -1.72
CA PRO A 31 -5.58 13.95 -1.57
C PRO A 31 -6.30 13.60 -2.88
N GLY A 32 -5.85 14.14 -4.03
CA GLY A 32 -6.41 13.82 -5.35
C GLY A 32 -5.87 12.55 -6.00
N ALA A 33 -4.72 12.05 -5.57
CA ALA A 33 -4.00 10.95 -6.24
C ALA A 33 -4.34 9.56 -5.68
N VAL A 34 -4.94 9.47 -4.48
CA VAL A 34 -5.27 8.19 -3.83
C VAL A 34 -6.22 7.35 -4.69
N LYS A 35 -7.19 8.00 -5.35
CA LYS A 35 -8.15 7.32 -6.23
C LYS A 35 -7.47 6.69 -7.45
N ASP A 36 -6.53 7.40 -8.06
CA ASP A 36 -5.84 6.95 -9.27
C ASP A 36 -4.87 5.81 -8.96
N VAL A 37 -4.16 5.88 -7.83
CA VAL A 37 -3.30 4.80 -7.32
C VAL A 37 -4.12 3.52 -7.09
N ALA A 38 -5.31 3.63 -6.48
CA ALA A 38 -6.18 2.49 -6.27
C ALA A 38 -6.64 1.85 -7.60
N SER A 39 -6.95 2.67 -8.61
CA SER A 39 -7.30 2.16 -9.96
C SER A 39 -6.13 1.42 -10.59
N GLN A 40 -4.94 2.01 -10.56
CA GLN A 40 -3.73 1.42 -11.14
C GLN A 40 -3.35 0.09 -10.47
N ILE A 41 -3.47 -0.03 -9.14
CA ILE A 41 -3.23 -1.29 -8.42
C ILE A 41 -4.22 -2.36 -8.88
N ARG A 42 -5.51 -2.01 -8.96
CA ARG A 42 -6.56 -2.94 -9.40
C ARG A 42 -6.33 -3.41 -10.83
N GLU A 43 -6.03 -2.49 -11.74
CA GLU A 43 -5.74 -2.79 -13.13
C GLU A 43 -4.48 -3.65 -13.28
N GLY A 44 -3.41 -3.32 -12.54
CA GLY A 44 -2.17 -4.09 -12.53
C GLY A 44 -2.37 -5.53 -12.05
N LEU A 45 -3.20 -5.75 -11.02
CA LEU A 45 -3.55 -7.10 -10.53
C LEU A 45 -4.35 -7.89 -11.57
N LEU A 46 -5.39 -7.29 -12.17
CA LEU A 46 -6.21 -7.93 -13.21
C LEU A 46 -5.38 -8.27 -14.46
N GLN A 47 -4.46 -7.38 -14.85
CA GLN A 47 -3.55 -7.62 -15.96
C GLN A 47 -2.58 -8.76 -15.64
N ALA A 48 -2.00 -8.80 -14.44
CA ALA A 48 -1.11 -9.88 -14.02
C ALA A 48 -1.82 -11.25 -14.06
N GLU A 49 -3.06 -11.35 -13.56
CA GLU A 49 -3.85 -12.59 -13.63
C GLU A 49 -4.13 -13.04 -15.07
N SER A 50 -4.41 -12.09 -15.97
CA SER A 50 -4.66 -12.39 -17.39
C SER A 50 -3.45 -12.96 -18.12
N VAL A 51 -2.23 -12.59 -17.70
CA VAL A 51 -0.98 -13.08 -18.27
C VAL A 51 -0.62 -14.46 -17.70
N VAL A 52 -0.84 -14.69 -16.41
CA VAL A 52 -0.55 -15.98 -15.75
C VAL A 52 -1.46 -17.11 -16.23
N ARG A 53 -2.66 -16.80 -16.72
CA ARG A 53 -3.62 -17.79 -17.25
C ARG A 53 -3.43 -18.18 -18.72
N LYS A 54 -2.40 -17.69 -19.41
CA LYS A 54 -2.01 -18.19 -20.75
C LYS A 54 -0.99 -19.32 -20.64
#